data_AF-A0A972NHR3-F1
#
_entry.id   AF-A0A972NHR3-F1
#
_cell.length_a   1.000
_cell.length_b   1.000
_cell.length_c   1.000
_cell.angle_alpha   90.00
_cell.angle_beta   90.00
_cell.angle_gamma   90.00
#
_symmetry.space_group_name_H-M   'P 1'
#
loop_
_entity.id
_entity.type
_entity.pdbx_description
1 polymer ?
#
loop_
_entity_poly.entity_id
_entity_poly.type
_entity_poly.pdbx_seq_one_letter_code
_entity_poly.pdbx_strand_id
1 'polypeptide(L)' 'FEELKKCEDTTVIFFENPKRLLKTLNLLREVFGEETPVCVARELTKLHEEYIRGTLREVIEELEKRGSIKGEIVVVFRV' A
#
# COMPACT_ATOMS: atom_id res chain seq x y z
N PHE A 1 -2.55 12.47 4.64
CA PHE A 1 -3.63 11.57 4.20
C PHE A 1 -5.01 12.18 4.42
N GLU A 2 -5.33 12.77 5.58
CA GLU A 2 -6.65 13.40 5.82
C GLU A 2 -7.13 14.36 4.73
N GLU A 3 -6.26 15.27 4.25
CA GLU A 3 -6.61 16.20 3.16
C GLU A 3 -7.03 15.50 1.86
N LEU A 4 -6.54 14.27 1.61
CA LEU A 4 -6.88 13.52 0.41
C LEU A 4 -8.33 13.02 0.44
N LYS A 5 -9.01 12.94 1.60
CA LYS A 5 -10.44 12.58 1.68
C LYS A 5 -11.35 13.49 0.84
N LYS A 6 -10.88 14.69 0.50
CA LYS A 6 -11.60 15.63 -0.37
C LYS A 6 -11.55 15.23 -1.85
N CYS A 7 -10.66 14.31 -2.22
CA CYS A 7 -10.47 13.81 -3.58
C CYS A 7 -11.28 12.52 -3.78
N GLU A 8 -12.60 12.60 -3.71
CA GLU A 8 -13.48 11.45 -3.92
C GLU A 8 -13.20 10.78 -5.28
N ASP A 9 -13.34 9.45 -5.31
CA ASP A 9 -13.25 8.62 -6.52
C ASP A 9 -11.89 8.71 -7.24
N THR A 10 -10.84 9.10 -6.51
CA THR A 10 -9.50 9.34 -7.05
C THR A 10 -8.56 8.19 -6.73
N THR A 11 -7.70 7.85 -7.69
CA THR A 11 -6.58 6.90 -7.47
C THR A 11 -5.34 7.69 -7.08
N VAL A 12 -4.75 7.35 -5.94
CA VAL A 12 -3.53 7.97 -5.44
C VAL A 12 -2.36 7.01 -5.59
N ILE A 13 -1.24 7.51 -6.10
CA ILE A 13 -0.03 6.74 -6.37
C ILE A 13 1.15 7.43 -5.69
N PHE A 14 1.96 6.68 -4.95
CA PHE A 14 3.19 7.20 -4.35
C PHE A 14 4.26 6.14 -4.16
N PHE A 15 5.51 6.59 -4.03
CA PHE A 15 6.65 5.74 -3.67
C PHE A 15 6.78 5.61 -2.16
N GLU A 16 7.16 4.43 -1.68
CA GLU A 16 7.40 4.22 -0.26
C GLU A 16 8.69 3.44 0.01
N ASN A 17 9.34 3.75 1.13
CA ASN A 17 10.47 2.98 1.61
C ASN A 17 9.98 1.64 2.18
N PRO A 18 10.60 0.50 1.83
CA PRO A 18 10.14 -0.80 2.30
C PRO A 18 10.12 -0.94 3.84
N LYS A 19 11.00 -0.24 4.56
CA LYS A 19 11.04 -0.24 6.03
C LYS A 19 9.87 0.53 6.66
N ARG A 20 9.25 1.45 5.91
CA ARG A 20 8.12 2.27 6.38
C ARG A 20 6.78 1.77 5.89
N LEU A 21 6.75 0.86 4.92
CA LEU A 21 5.53 0.43 4.23
C LEU A 21 4.41 0.03 5.20
N LEU A 22 4.67 -0.89 6.13
CA LEU A 22 3.65 -1.34 7.10
C LEU A 22 3.12 -0.17 7.96
N LYS A 23 3.98 0.75 8.38
CA LYS A 23 3.56 1.94 9.13
C LYS A 23 2.66 2.83 8.27
N THR A 24 3.01 3.04 7.01
CA THR A 24 2.22 3.85 6.08
C THR A 24 0.87 3.21 5.77
N LEU A 25 0.82 1.89 5.52
CA LEU A 25 -0.44 1.17 5.26
C LEU A 25 -1.36 1.18 6.49
N ASN A 26 -0.82 1.04 7.70
CA ASN A 26 -1.62 1.16 8.92
C ASN A 26 -2.19 2.57 9.09
N LEU A 27 -1.43 3.62 8.77
CA LEU A 27 -1.94 4.99 8.78
C LEU A 27 -3.02 5.19 7.71
N LEU A 28 -2.86 4.62 6.50
CA LEU A 28 -3.91 4.62 5.49
C LEU A 28 -5.18 3.92 6.00
N ARG A 29 -5.03 2.79 6.70
CA ARG A 29 -6.17 2.03 7.26
C ARG A 29 -6.92 2.85 8.29
N GLU A 30 -6.21 3.57 9.16
CA GLU A 30 -6.81 4.47 10.15
C GLU A 30 -7.60 5.62 9.50
N VAL A 31 -7.11 6.15 8.38
CA VAL A 31 -7.71 7.32 7.72
C VAL A 31 -8.87 6.94 6.79
N PHE A 32 -8.71 5.90 5.97
CA PHE A 32 -9.65 5.53 4.89
C PHE A 32 -10.48 4.28 5.20
N GLY A 33 -10.13 3.51 6.23
CA GLY A 33 -10.83 2.29 6.61
C GLY A 33 -10.21 1.02 6.02
N GLU A 34 -10.45 -0.11 6.68
CA GLU A 34 -9.78 -1.38 6.38
C GLU A 34 -10.16 -2.02 5.05
N GLU A 35 -11.35 -1.72 4.53
CA GLU A 35 -11.88 -2.23 3.26
C GLU A 35 -11.37 -1.42 2.04
N THR A 36 -10.54 -0.40 2.26
CA THR A 36 -9.99 0.44 1.18
C THR A 36 -9.17 -0.42 0.20
N PRO A 37 -9.48 -0.40 -1.11
CA PRO A 37 -8.69 -1.10 -2.11
C PRO A 37 -7.29 -0.53 -2.24
N VAL A 38 -6.28 -1.41 -2.19
CA VAL A 38 -4.86 -1.05 -2.31
C VAL A 38 -4.08 -2.08 -3.13
N CYS A 39 -3.05 -1.61 -3.81
CA CYS A 39 -2.05 -2.40 -4.51
C CYS A 39 -0.65 -1.94 -4.07
N VAL A 40 0.14 -2.88 -3.58
CA VAL A 40 1.58 -2.70 -3.34
C VAL A 40 2.31 -3.40 -4.47
N ALA A 41 2.92 -2.62 -5.36
CA ALA A 41 3.78 -3.13 -6.42
C ALA A 41 5.24 -3.05 -5.98
N ARG A 42 6.01 -4.13 -6.17
CA ARG A 42 7.41 -4.24 -5.79
C ARG A 42 8.28 -4.51 -7.01
N GLU A 43 9.45 -3.88 -7.05
CA GLU A 43 10.51 -4.18 -8.03
C GLU A 43 10.00 -4.16 -9.50
N LEU A 44 9.21 -3.15 -9.84
CA LEU A 44 8.65 -2.97 -11.20
C LEU A 44 9.76 -3.05 -12.25
N THR A 45 9.50 -3.76 -13.34
CA THR A 45 10.41 -4.07 -14.47
C THR A 45 11.61 -4.97 -14.16
N LYS A 46 11.73 -5.47 -12.92
CA LYS A 46 12.86 -6.32 -12.49
C LYS A 46 12.43 -7.78 -12.38
N LEU A 47 13.41 -8.68 -12.22
CA LEU A 47 13.19 -10.14 -12.15
C LEU A 47 12.22 -10.56 -11.04
N HIS A 48 12.19 -9.81 -9.93
CA HIS A 48 11.35 -10.10 -8.75
C HIS A 48 10.13 -9.18 -8.65
N GLU A 49 9.63 -8.71 -9.79
CA GLU A 49 8.40 -7.91 -9.85
C GLU A 49 7.21 -8.63 -9.21
N GLU A 50 6.48 -7.94 -8.35
CA GLU A 50 5.35 -8.50 -7.61
C GLU A 50 4.25 -7.46 -7.40
N TYR A 51 2.99 -7.91 -7.40
CA TYR A 51 1.84 -7.09 -7.03
C TYR A 51 1.04 -7.78 -5.93
N ILE A 52 0.91 -7.12 -4.79
CA ILE A 52 0.06 -7.57 -3.67
C ILE A 52 -1.16 -6.66 -3.65
N ARG A 53 -2.34 -7.22 -3.92
CA ARG A 53 -3.60 -6.47 -4.10
C ARG A 53 -4.68 -7.03 -3.20
N GLY A 54 -5.53 -6.15 -2.69
CA GLY A 54 -6.65 -6.50 -1.85
C GLY A 54 -7.15 -5.29 -1.08
N THR A 55 -7.87 -5.53 0.01
CA THR A 55 -8.17 -4.50 1.00
C THR A 55 -6.93 -4.15 1.82
N LEU A 56 -6.92 -2.99 2.48
CA LEU A 56 -5.83 -2.64 3.41
C LEU A 56 -5.63 -3.72 4.47
N ARG A 57 -6.71 -4.33 4.98
CA ARG A 57 -6.62 -5.46 5.93
C ARG A 57 -5.81 -6.62 5.34
N GLU A 58 -6.23 -7.14 4.19
CA GLU A 58 -5.61 -8.31 3.55
C GLU A 58 -4.14 -8.07 3.20
N VAL A 59 -3.84 -6.89 2.65
CA VAL A 59 -2.47 -6.54 2.24
C VAL A 59 -1.56 -6.36 3.45
N ILE A 60 -2.03 -5.75 4.54
CA ILE A 60 -1.25 -5.62 5.77
C ILE A 60 -0.96 -7.01 6.36
N GLU A 61 -1.98 -7.87 6.49
CA GLU A 61 -1.82 -9.23 7.03
C GLU A 61 -0.84 -10.08 6.21
N GLU A 62 -0.90 -10.00 4.88
CA GLU A 62 0.02 -10.70 3.99
C GLU A 62 1.46 -10.20 4.15
N LEU A 63 1.65 -8.88 4.28
CA LEU A 63 2.96 -8.28 4.45
C LEU A 63 3.58 -8.57 5.82
N GLU A 64 2.78 -8.62 6.89
CA GLU A 64 3.24 -8.97 8.24
C GLU A 64 3.75 -10.42 8.31
N LYS A 65 3.14 -11.34 7.58
CA LYS A 65 3.57 -12.76 7.52
C LYS A 65 4.93 -12.95 6.83
N ARG A 66 5.34 -12.01 5.96
CA ARG A 66 6.56 -12.12 5.13
C ARG A 66 7.83 -11.68 5.84
N GLY A 67 7.73 -11.07 7.01
CA GLY A 67 8.90 -10.53 7.71
C GLY A 67 9.48 -9.29 7.00
N SER A 68 10.77 -9.33 6.62
CA SER A 68 11.43 -8.15 6.06
C SER A 68 11.06 -7.90 4.60
N ILE A 69 10.45 -6.76 4.32
CA ILE A 69 10.15 -6.29 2.97
C ILE A 69 11.40 -5.57 2.41
N LYS A 70 11.72 -5.82 1.13
CA LYS A 70 12.86 -5.21 0.43
C LYS A 70 12.47 -4.78 -0.99
N GLY A 71 13.31 -3.91 -1.56
CA GLY A 71 13.17 -3.41 -2.92
C GLY A 71 12.44 -2.07 -3.01
N GLU A 72 12.23 -1.64 -4.24
CA GLU A 72 11.45 -0.47 -4.62
C GLU A 72 9.95 -0.77 -4.51
N ILE A 73 9.20 0.16 -3.96
CA ILE A 73 7.77 0.00 -3.71
C ILE A 73 6.98 1.17 -4.27
N VAL A 74 5.92 0.83 -5.00
CA VAL A 74 4.85 1.75 -5.40
C VAL A 74 3.57 1.31 -4.68
N VAL A 75 2.91 2.25 -4.02
CA VAL A 75 1.59 2.04 -3.42
C VAL A 75 0.56 2.77 -4.27
N VAL A 76 -0.50 2.06 -4.64
CA VAL A 76 -1.66 2.58 -5.34
C VAL A 76 -2.88 2.29 -4.49
N PHE A 77 -3.66 3.29 -4.12
CA PHE A 77 -4.90 3.08 -3.37
C PHE A 77 -6.01 3.99 -3.88
N ARG A 78 -7.25 3.60 -3.62
CA ARG A 78 -8.43 4.40 -3.95
C ARG A 78 -8.86 5.23 -2.75
N VAL A 79 -9.17 6.50 -3.00
CA VAL A 79 -9.84 7.39 -2.04
C VAL A 79 -11.34 7.39 -2.30
#